data_AF-A0A069I6S5-F1
#
_entry.id   AF-A0A069I6S5-F1
#
_cell.length_a   1.000
_cell.length_b   1.000
_cell.length_c   1.000
_cell.angle_alpha   90.00
_cell.angle_beta   90.00
_cell.angle_gamma   90.00
#
_symmetry.space_group_name_H-M   'P 1'
#
loop_
_entity.id
_entity.type
_entity.pdbx_description
1 polymer ?
#
loop_
_entity_poly.entity_id
_entity_poly.type
_entity_poly.pdbx_seq_one_letter_code
_entity_poly.pdbx_strand_id
1 'polypeptide(L)'
;MALHNSSVALEHSFAFRSQATLLIGASDWKAKRNHFYGHLKLPQDGQAFLASVIAHLDESLARLRDAVLCGKLKIDEAIHIDPLVVSAPPESVETFRCAPFERHPGGQLPEILLEIDSATHFSWLLLGRKPHSRSELLLVYAAIRAHGTSMSAADLARMVPEWSPPAIRQMMHRIAD
;
A
#
# COMPACT_ATOMS: atom_id res chain seq x y z
N MET A 1 20.01 -36.72 -33.00
CA MET A 1 19.34 -35.96 -31.91
C MET A 1 19.30 -34.48 -32.30
N ALA A 2 18.15 -34.01 -32.78
CA ALA A 2 18.00 -32.75 -33.50
C ALA A 2 17.95 -31.47 -32.62
N LEU A 3 18.17 -31.60 -31.31
CA LEU A 3 18.09 -30.48 -30.36
C LEU A 3 19.35 -29.59 -30.36
N HIS A 4 20.49 -30.09 -30.84
CA HIS A 4 21.76 -29.33 -30.79
C HIS A 4 22.02 -28.48 -32.03
N ASN A 5 21.20 -28.61 -33.08
CA ASN A 5 21.41 -27.94 -34.37
C ASN A 5 20.37 -26.85 -34.67
N SER A 6 19.59 -26.42 -33.67
CA SER A 6 18.58 -25.35 -33.79
C SER A 6 17.58 -25.55 -34.95
N SER A 7 17.37 -26.78 -35.40
CA SER A 7 16.54 -27.11 -36.56
C SER A 7 15.07 -27.37 -36.20
N VAL A 8 14.70 -27.19 -34.93
CA VAL A 8 13.34 -27.35 -34.42
C VAL A 8 13.04 -26.16 -33.50
N ALA A 9 12.20 -25.23 -33.97
CA ALA A 9 11.68 -24.13 -33.17
C ALA A 9 10.34 -24.55 -32.55
N LEU A 10 10.26 -24.54 -31.23
CA LEU A 10 8.99 -24.73 -30.51
C LEU A 10 8.24 -23.39 -30.47
N GLU A 11 7.01 -23.36 -30.98
CA GLU A 11 6.20 -22.13 -31.04
C GLU A 11 6.00 -21.47 -29.67
N HIS A 12 6.06 -22.22 -28.56
CA HIS A 12 5.78 -21.69 -27.21
C HIS A 12 7.01 -21.22 -26.42
N SER A 13 8.23 -21.30 -26.98
CA SER A 13 9.43 -20.84 -26.27
C SER A 13 9.73 -19.36 -26.55
N PHE A 14 9.53 -18.50 -25.54
CA PHE A 14 9.86 -17.08 -25.60
C PHE A 14 11.37 -16.81 -25.80
N ALA A 15 12.24 -17.79 -25.49
CA ALA A 15 13.69 -17.65 -25.58
C ALA A 15 14.25 -17.66 -27.02
N PHE A 16 13.48 -18.11 -28.02
CA PHE A 16 13.93 -18.25 -29.42
C PHE A 16 13.05 -17.51 -30.44
N ARG A 17 12.10 -16.68 -30.00
CA ARG A 17 11.28 -15.87 -30.92
C ARG A 17 12.08 -14.69 -31.44
N SER A 18 12.04 -14.45 -32.75
CA SER A 18 12.53 -13.21 -33.33
C SER A 18 11.66 -12.05 -32.86
N GLN A 19 12.23 -10.86 -32.67
CA GLN A 19 11.51 -9.66 -32.22
C GLN A 19 10.27 -9.36 -33.09
N ALA A 20 10.30 -9.74 -34.36
CA ALA A 20 9.19 -9.63 -35.30
C ALA A 20 7.94 -10.41 -34.86
N THR A 21 8.08 -11.52 -34.11
CA THR A 21 6.94 -12.29 -33.57
C THR A 21 6.30 -11.66 -32.32
N LEU A 22 6.95 -10.65 -31.72
CA LEU A 22 6.39 -9.88 -30.59
C LEU A 22 5.62 -8.64 -31.05
N LEU A 23 5.80 -8.22 -32.30
CA LEU A 23 5.13 -7.06 -32.89
C LEU A 23 3.84 -7.49 -33.61
N ILE A 24 2.90 -6.56 -33.72
CA ILE A 24 1.71 -6.75 -34.56
C ILE A 24 2.19 -6.87 -36.00
N GLY A 25 1.85 -7.95 -36.68
CA GLY A 25 2.22 -8.17 -38.08
C GLY A 25 1.73 -7.03 -38.97
N ALA A 26 2.48 -6.67 -40.01
CA ALA A 26 2.18 -5.50 -40.85
C ALA A 26 0.78 -5.55 -41.50
N SER A 27 0.33 -6.74 -41.88
CA SER A 27 -1.02 -7.00 -42.41
C SER A 27 -2.11 -6.75 -41.35
N ASP A 28 -1.92 -7.30 -40.15
CA ASP A 28 -2.84 -7.16 -39.03
C ASP A 28 -2.90 -5.72 -38.51
N TRP A 29 -1.76 -5.03 -38.48
CA TRP A 29 -1.69 -3.62 -38.12
C TRP A 29 -2.47 -2.77 -39.13
N LYS A 30 -2.29 -2.98 -40.44
CA LYS A 30 -3.02 -2.24 -41.46
C LYS A 30 -4.53 -2.44 -41.35
N ALA A 31 -4.99 -3.66 -41.02
CA ALA A 31 -6.41 -3.97 -40.86
C ALA A 31 -7.02 -3.42 -39.55
N LYS A 32 -6.28 -3.45 -38.44
CA LYS A 32 -6.81 -3.20 -37.08
C LYS A 32 -6.31 -1.90 -36.43
N ARG A 33 -5.42 -1.13 -37.06
CA ARG A 33 -4.86 0.13 -36.48
C ARG A 33 -5.91 1.07 -35.92
N ASN A 34 -7.02 1.31 -36.63
CA ASN A 34 -8.05 2.24 -36.19
C ASN A 34 -8.78 1.74 -34.92
N HIS A 35 -8.97 0.43 -34.79
CA HIS A 35 -9.51 -0.18 -33.59
C HIS A 35 -8.57 0.01 -32.39
N PHE A 36 -7.26 -0.19 -32.58
CA PHE A 36 -6.27 0.04 -31.53
C PHE A 36 -6.19 1.51 -31.10
N TYR A 37 -6.19 2.47 -32.04
CA TYR A 37 -6.23 3.90 -31.71
C TYR A 37 -7.48 4.27 -30.91
N GLY A 38 -8.65 3.76 -31.29
CA GLY A 38 -9.90 4.00 -30.55
C GLY A 38 -9.88 3.41 -29.13
N HIS A 39 -9.41 2.16 -28.99
CA HIS A 39 -9.33 1.50 -27.69
C HIS A 39 -8.33 2.18 -26.74
N LEU A 40 -7.18 2.62 -27.25
CA LEU A 40 -6.17 3.33 -26.48
C LEU A 40 -6.49 4.82 -26.30
N LYS A 41 -7.59 5.31 -26.89
CA LYS A 41 -7.98 6.74 -26.93
C LYS A 41 -6.85 7.64 -27.45
N LEU A 42 -6.09 7.13 -28.43
CA LEU A 42 -4.96 7.84 -29.02
C LEU A 42 -5.38 8.49 -30.35
N PRO A 43 -4.89 9.72 -30.64
CA PRO A 43 -5.03 10.32 -31.96
C PRO A 43 -4.40 9.43 -33.04
N GLN A 44 -5.03 9.36 -34.22
CA GLN A 44 -4.46 8.65 -35.38
C GLN A 44 -3.29 9.40 -36.01
N ASP A 45 -3.27 10.73 -35.84
CA ASP A 45 -2.18 11.60 -36.24
C ASP A 45 -1.17 11.73 -35.08
N GLY A 46 0.08 11.32 -35.35
CA GLY A 46 1.17 11.45 -34.38
C GLY A 46 1.48 12.90 -34.04
N GLN A 47 1.29 13.84 -34.96
CA GLN A 47 1.51 15.26 -34.69
C GLN A 47 0.47 15.81 -33.71
N ALA A 48 -0.80 15.41 -33.84
CA ALA A 48 -1.84 15.79 -32.88
C ALA A 48 -1.55 15.27 -31.45
N PHE A 49 -1.01 14.05 -31.33
CA PHE A 49 -0.58 13.52 -30.04
C PHE A 49 0.60 14.32 -29.46
N LEU A 50 1.65 14.52 -30.26
CA LEU A 50 2.84 15.27 -29.82
C LEU A 50 2.49 16.71 -29.44
N ALA A 51 1.60 17.38 -30.18
CA ALA A 51 1.15 18.73 -29.86
C ALA A 51 0.51 18.80 -28.47
N SER A 52 -0.33 17.83 -28.10
CA SER A 52 -0.93 17.76 -26.76
C SER A 52 0.13 17.53 -25.67
N VAL A 53 1.13 16.68 -25.93
CA VAL A 53 2.20 16.41 -24.97
C VAL A 53 3.10 17.63 -24.78
N ILE A 54 3.47 18.30 -25.87
CA ILE A 54 4.25 19.54 -25.84
C ILE A 54 3.50 20.63 -25.07
N ALA A 55 2.22 20.84 -25.38
CA ALA A 55 1.41 21.81 -24.65
C ALA A 55 1.33 21.53 -23.14
N HIS A 56 1.20 20.25 -22.77
CA HIS A 56 1.20 19.85 -21.37
C HIS A 56 2.57 20.06 -20.69
N LEU A 57 3.67 19.80 -21.42
CA LEU A 57 5.02 20.05 -20.95
C LEU A 57 5.27 21.55 -20.75
N ASP A 58 4.86 22.39 -21.69
CA ASP A 58 4.99 23.85 -21.60
C ASP A 58 4.22 24.40 -20.40
N GLU A 59 2.98 23.95 -20.17
CA GLU A 59 2.19 24.34 -19.01
C GLU A 59 2.86 23.88 -17.69
N SER A 60 3.37 22.64 -17.67
CA SER A 60 4.04 22.08 -16.49
C SER A 60 5.34 22.80 -16.18
N LEU A 61 6.12 23.16 -17.20
CA LEU A 61 7.35 23.95 -17.06
C LEU A 61 7.06 25.37 -16.59
N ALA A 62 5.97 26.00 -17.08
CA ALA A 62 5.53 27.30 -16.58
C ALA A 62 5.17 27.24 -15.09
N ARG A 63 4.39 26.24 -14.67
CA ARG A 63 4.06 26.03 -13.25
C ARG A 63 5.29 25.75 -12.40
N LEU A 64 6.25 24.96 -12.90
CA LEU A 64 7.50 24.69 -12.20
C LEU A 64 8.31 25.96 -12.00
N ARG A 65 8.47 26.76 -13.06
CA ARG A 65 9.14 28.08 -12.99
C ARG A 65 8.49 28.97 -11.94
N ASP A 66 7.17 29.08 -11.95
CA ASP A 66 6.44 29.93 -11.01
C ASP A 66 6.60 29.41 -9.57
N ALA A 67 6.61 28.09 -9.35
CA ALA A 67 6.87 27.49 -8.04
C ALA A 67 8.30 27.76 -7.52
N VAL A 68 9.29 27.74 -8.40
CA VAL A 68 10.69 28.10 -8.07
C VAL A 68 10.79 29.59 -7.72
N LEU A 69 10.18 30.47 -8.52
CA LEU A 69 10.16 31.92 -8.25
C LEU A 69 9.47 32.27 -6.93
N CYS A 70 8.40 31.55 -6.58
CA CYS A 70 7.72 31.69 -5.29
C CYS A 70 8.46 31.02 -4.12
N GLY A 71 9.62 30.39 -4.34
CA GLY A 71 10.42 29.74 -3.32
C GLY A 71 9.82 28.47 -2.73
N LYS A 72 8.76 27.91 -3.34
CA LYS A 72 8.08 26.67 -2.89
C LYS A 72 8.85 25.41 -3.28
N LEU A 73 9.79 25.54 -4.22
CA LEU A 73 10.56 24.44 -4.79
C LEU A 73 11.98 24.96 -5.06
N LYS A 74 13.00 24.25 -4.58
CA LYS A 74 14.41 24.56 -4.85
C LYS A 74 14.97 23.50 -5.79
N ILE A 75 15.66 23.95 -6.84
CA ILE A 75 16.30 23.07 -7.82
C ILE A 75 17.80 23.38 -7.79
N ASP A 76 18.57 22.48 -7.18
CA ASP A 76 20.03 22.49 -7.21
C ASP A 76 20.50 21.24 -7.97
N GLU A 77 21.21 20.31 -7.32
CA GLU A 77 21.58 18.99 -7.87
C GLU A 77 20.40 17.99 -7.86
N ALA A 78 19.36 18.30 -7.07
CA ALA A 78 18.11 17.56 -6.94
C ALA A 78 16.91 18.52 -6.78
N ILE A 79 15.70 17.97 -6.94
CA ILE A 79 14.45 18.71 -6.70
C ILE A 79 14.11 18.61 -5.21
N HIS A 80 14.17 19.74 -4.51
CA HIS A 80 13.77 19.84 -3.11
C HIS A 80 12.38 20.44 -3.00
N ILE A 81 11.44 19.62 -2.50
CA ILE A 81 10.09 20.04 -2.13
C ILE A 81 10.08 20.12 -0.61
N ASP A 82 9.67 21.27 -0.06
CA ASP A 82 9.54 21.41 1.38
C ASP A 82 8.59 20.34 1.94
N PRO A 83 8.91 19.71 3.09
CA PRO A 83 8.04 18.73 3.70
C PRO A 83 6.63 19.29 3.90
N LEU A 84 5.61 18.50 3.54
CA LEU A 84 4.23 18.91 3.74
C LEU A 84 4.00 19.18 5.23
N VAL A 85 3.88 20.45 5.59
CA VAL A 85 3.60 20.83 6.98
C VAL A 85 2.22 20.27 7.31
N VAL A 86 2.15 19.46 8.37
CA VAL A 86 0.88 18.90 8.86
C VAL A 86 -0.02 20.07 9.25
N SER A 87 -1.06 20.32 8.45
CA SER A 87 -2.13 21.24 8.82
C SER A 87 -2.87 20.66 10.01
N ALA A 88 -3.16 21.49 11.01
CA ALA A 88 -4.08 21.11 12.08
C ALA A 88 -5.40 20.63 11.45
N PRO A 89 -5.93 19.46 11.85
CA PRO A 89 -7.22 19.01 11.36
C PRO A 89 -8.30 20.03 11.76
N PRO A 90 -9.26 20.34 10.86
CA PRO A 90 -10.37 21.22 11.21
C PRO A 90 -11.21 20.59 12.32
N GLU A 91 -11.77 21.42 13.20
CA GLU A 91 -12.53 20.98 14.39
C GLU A 91 -13.66 19.99 14.05
N SER A 92 -14.29 20.15 12.88
CA SER A 92 -15.32 19.23 12.38
C SER A 92 -14.83 17.79 12.25
N VAL A 93 -13.57 17.56 11.87
CA VAL A 93 -13.00 16.21 11.73
C VAL A 93 -12.87 15.52 13.08
N GLU A 94 -12.48 16.25 14.12
CA GLU A 94 -12.39 15.71 15.47
C GLU A 94 -13.79 15.41 16.04
N THR A 95 -14.76 16.29 15.81
CA THR A 95 -16.17 16.02 16.17
C THR A 95 -16.71 14.76 15.49
N PHE A 96 -16.45 14.58 14.18
CA PHE A 96 -16.85 13.37 13.46
C PHE A 96 -16.11 12.11 13.92
N ARG A 97 -14.86 12.24 14.37
CA ARG A 97 -14.12 11.11 14.96
C ARG A 97 -14.70 10.68 16.30
N CYS A 98 -15.18 11.62 17.10
CA CYS A 98 -15.73 11.35 18.43
C CYS A 98 -17.19 10.89 18.39
N ALA A 99 -18.00 11.37 17.44
CA ALA A 99 -19.43 11.08 17.35
C ALA A 99 -19.81 9.57 17.35
N PRO A 100 -19.06 8.64 16.71
CA PRO A 100 -19.33 7.20 16.81
C PRO A 100 -19.18 6.64 18.23
N PHE A 101 -18.32 7.24 19.05
CA PHE A 101 -18.02 6.77 20.41
C PHE A 101 -18.95 7.39 21.47
N GLU A 102 -19.54 8.55 21.21
CA GLU A 102 -20.50 9.20 22.12
C GLU A 102 -21.73 8.34 22.40
N ARG A 103 -22.19 7.56 21.41
CA ARG A 103 -23.39 6.71 21.53
C ARG A 103 -23.14 5.42 22.32
N HIS A 104 -21.88 5.02 22.50
CA HIS A 104 -21.48 3.83 23.26
C HIS A 104 -20.26 4.15 24.14
N PRO A 105 -20.45 4.79 25.30
CA PRO A 105 -19.37 5.06 26.26
C PRO A 105 -18.89 3.81 27.00
N GLY A 106 -19.48 2.64 26.75
CA GLY A 106 -19.22 1.41 27.48
C GLY A 106 -18.01 0.66 26.96
N GLY A 107 -16.92 0.71 27.73
CA GLY A 107 -15.77 -0.21 27.76
C GLY A 107 -15.12 -0.48 26.42
N GLN A 108 -13.91 0.02 26.20
CA GLN A 108 -13.15 -0.44 25.04
C GLN A 108 -13.02 -1.96 25.15
N LEU A 109 -13.25 -2.71 24.07
CA LEU A 109 -13.17 -4.18 24.06
C LEU A 109 -11.93 -4.75 24.80
N PRO A 110 -10.73 -4.13 24.75
CA PRO A 110 -9.60 -4.54 25.58
C PRO A 110 -9.83 -4.47 27.10
N GLU A 111 -10.55 -3.47 27.61
CA GLU A 111 -10.86 -3.30 29.04
C GLU A 111 -11.83 -4.39 29.51
N ILE A 112 -12.87 -4.66 28.73
CA ILE A 112 -13.84 -5.72 29.00
C ILE A 112 -13.14 -7.09 29.02
N LEU A 113 -12.24 -7.34 28.05
CA LEU A 113 -11.46 -8.58 28.02
C LEU A 113 -10.55 -8.73 29.23
N LEU A 114 -9.90 -7.66 29.69
CA LEU A 114 -9.06 -7.68 30.89
C LEU A 114 -9.90 -7.89 32.18
N GLU A 115 -11.09 -7.29 32.26
CA GLU A 115 -12.00 -7.49 33.38
C GLU A 115 -12.47 -8.94 33.45
N ILE A 116 -12.92 -9.51 32.32
CA ILE A 116 -13.32 -10.92 32.23
C ILE A 116 -12.15 -11.83 32.60
N ASP A 117 -10.93 -11.53 32.14
CA ASP A 117 -9.73 -12.31 32.47
C ASP A 117 -9.39 -12.33 33.95
N SER A 118 -9.62 -11.20 34.62
CA SER A 118 -9.38 -11.11 36.06
C SER A 118 -10.26 -12.09 36.84
N ALA A 119 -11.46 -12.40 36.34
CA ALA A 119 -12.40 -13.34 36.94
C ALA A 119 -12.25 -14.78 36.43
N THR A 120 -11.83 -14.96 35.17
CA THR A 120 -11.86 -16.27 34.47
C THR A 120 -10.50 -16.87 34.19
N HIS A 121 -9.44 -16.06 34.23
CA HIS A 121 -8.06 -16.44 33.90
C HIS A 121 -7.91 -17.08 32.51
N PHE A 122 -8.66 -16.59 31.53
CA PHE A 122 -8.58 -17.02 30.14
C PHE A 122 -7.17 -16.89 29.55
N SER A 123 -6.43 -15.85 29.91
CA SER A 123 -5.03 -15.64 29.53
C SER A 123 -4.12 -16.77 30.01
N TRP A 124 -4.47 -17.44 31.12
CA TRP A 124 -3.68 -18.57 31.63
C TRP A 124 -3.91 -19.81 30.79
N LEU A 125 -5.13 -20.00 30.29
CA LEU A 125 -5.45 -21.08 29.37
C LEU A 125 -4.64 -20.92 28.07
N LEU A 126 -4.61 -19.71 27.51
CA LEU A 126 -3.84 -19.41 26.29
C LEU A 126 -2.33 -19.54 26.48
N LEU A 127 -1.80 -19.19 27.67
CA LEU A 127 -0.37 -19.28 27.95
C LEU A 127 0.08 -20.63 28.51
N GLY A 128 -0.87 -21.47 28.96
CA GLY A 128 -0.64 -22.66 29.78
C GLY A 128 -0.15 -22.38 31.20
N ARG A 129 -0.11 -21.11 31.61
CA ARG A 129 0.40 -20.63 32.90
C ARG A 129 -0.05 -19.20 33.17
N LYS A 130 0.10 -18.76 34.42
CA LYS A 130 -0.07 -17.35 34.78
C LYS A 130 0.91 -16.44 33.99
N PRO A 131 0.47 -15.28 33.50
CA PRO A 131 1.36 -14.25 32.97
C PRO A 131 2.38 -13.78 34.02
N HIS A 132 3.64 -13.64 33.63
CA HIS A 132 4.73 -13.18 34.49
C HIS A 132 4.65 -11.67 34.76
N SER A 133 4.00 -10.90 33.88
CA SER A 133 3.90 -9.45 34.01
C SER A 133 2.65 -8.90 33.34
N ARG A 134 2.28 -7.67 33.72
CA ARG A 134 1.22 -6.90 33.05
C ARG A 134 1.51 -6.73 31.56
N SER A 135 2.77 -6.51 31.19
CA SER A 135 3.18 -6.36 29.79
C SER A 135 2.97 -7.66 28.99
N GLU A 136 3.26 -8.83 29.59
CA GLU A 136 2.98 -10.11 28.95
C GLU A 136 1.48 -10.32 28.74
N LEU A 137 0.66 -9.98 29.74
CA LEU A 137 -0.80 -10.03 29.64
C LEU A 137 -1.33 -9.11 28.53
N LEU A 138 -0.82 -7.88 28.44
CA LEU A 138 -1.20 -6.94 27.39
C LEU A 138 -0.78 -7.42 26.00
N LEU A 139 0.38 -8.08 25.86
CA LEU A 139 0.81 -8.68 24.60
C LEU A 139 -0.11 -9.83 24.17
N VAL A 140 -0.62 -10.64 25.10
CA VAL A 140 -1.61 -11.69 24.80
C VAL A 140 -2.87 -11.07 24.19
N TYR A 141 -3.39 -10.00 24.78
CA TYR A 141 -4.56 -9.31 24.24
C TYR A 141 -4.29 -8.57 22.94
N ALA A 142 -3.10 -8.00 22.78
CA ALA A 142 -2.67 -7.44 21.50
C ALA A 142 -2.68 -8.51 20.40
N ALA A 143 -2.20 -9.71 20.71
CA ALA A 143 -2.18 -10.84 19.79
C ALA A 143 -3.60 -11.36 19.45
N ILE A 144 -4.47 -11.53 20.45
CA ILE A 144 -5.88 -11.89 20.23
C ILE A 144 -6.57 -10.86 19.35
N ARG A 145 -6.34 -9.57 19.62
CA ARG A 145 -6.87 -8.47 18.82
C ARG A 145 -6.34 -8.53 17.39
N ALA A 146 -5.04 -8.74 17.20
CA ALA A 146 -4.43 -8.88 15.89
C ALA A 146 -5.13 -9.96 15.04
N HIS A 147 -5.35 -11.14 15.64
CA HIS A 147 -6.05 -12.25 14.99
C HIS A 147 -7.54 -11.94 14.74
N GLY A 148 -8.22 -11.32 15.71
CA GLY A 148 -9.63 -10.97 15.62
C GLY A 148 -9.96 -9.84 14.64
N THR A 149 -8.99 -8.96 14.34
CA THR A 149 -9.20 -7.78 13.47
C THR A 149 -8.28 -7.75 12.23
N SER A 150 -7.59 -8.86 11.91
CA SER A 150 -6.62 -8.94 10.80
C SER A 150 -5.57 -7.81 10.79
N MET A 151 -5.20 -7.29 11.96
CA MET A 151 -4.20 -6.23 12.08
C MET A 151 -2.80 -6.80 12.17
N SER A 152 -1.82 -6.13 11.56
CA SER A 152 -0.43 -6.52 11.71
C SER A 152 0.15 -6.06 13.06
N ALA A 153 1.22 -6.71 13.49
CA ALA A 153 1.96 -6.30 14.69
C ALA A 153 2.51 -4.86 14.60
N ALA A 154 2.82 -4.40 13.38
CA ALA A 154 3.26 -3.02 13.15
C ALA A 154 2.10 -2.02 13.32
N ASP A 155 0.89 -2.40 12.91
CA ASP A 155 -0.29 -1.56 13.11
C ASP A 155 -0.61 -1.41 14.59
N LEU A 156 -0.51 -2.49 15.37
CA LEU A 156 -0.73 -2.45 16.81
C LEU A 156 0.37 -1.68 17.56
N ALA A 157 1.64 -1.81 17.17
CA ALA A 157 2.72 -1.01 17.77
C ALA A 157 2.57 0.50 17.49
N ARG A 158 1.95 0.89 16.37
CA ARG A 158 1.61 2.29 16.10
C ARG A 158 0.48 2.82 17.01
N MET A 159 -0.36 1.93 17.56
CA MET A 159 -1.40 2.30 18.50
C MET A 159 -0.88 2.48 19.94
N VAL A 160 0.16 1.74 20.31
CA VAL A 160 0.76 1.77 21.65
C VAL A 160 2.29 1.82 21.52
N PRO A 161 2.92 3.01 21.61
CA PRO A 161 4.35 3.19 21.36
C PRO A 161 5.28 2.36 22.27
N GLU A 162 4.80 1.94 23.44
CA GLU A 162 5.57 1.13 24.40
C GLU A 162 5.75 -0.33 23.96
N TRP A 163 5.03 -0.78 22.93
CA TRP A 163 5.09 -2.16 22.48
C TRP A 163 6.02 -2.34 21.29
N SER A 164 6.95 -3.28 21.39
CA SER A 164 7.81 -3.62 20.26
C SER A 164 7.06 -4.52 19.26
N PRO A 165 7.08 -4.22 17.94
CA PRO A 165 6.49 -5.09 16.92
C PRO A 165 6.97 -6.56 16.97
N PRO A 166 8.26 -6.85 17.25
CA PRO A 166 8.72 -8.23 17.41
C PRO A 166 8.05 -8.98 18.56
N ALA A 167 7.86 -8.35 19.72
CA ALA A 167 7.21 -8.97 20.87
C ALA A 167 5.74 -9.31 20.58
N ILE A 168 5.03 -8.42 19.88
CA ILE A 168 3.64 -8.67 19.44
C ILE A 168 3.59 -9.86 18.49
N ARG A 169 4.48 -9.93 17.48
CA ARG A 169 4.54 -11.07 16.55
C ARG A 169 4.82 -12.39 17.26
N GLN A 170 5.78 -12.39 18.18
CA GLN A 170 6.12 -13.58 18.96
C GLN A 170 4.89 -14.07 19.73
N MET A 171 4.13 -13.15 20.35
CA MET A 171 2.91 -13.52 21.06
C MET A 171 1.81 -14.01 20.11
N MET A 172 1.63 -13.38 18.93
CA MET A 172 0.69 -13.83 17.90
C MET A 172 0.96 -15.26 17.45
N HIS A 173 2.22 -15.63 17.25
CA HIS A 173 2.60 -17.01 16.94
C HIS A 173 2.29 -17.94 18.11
N ARG A 174 2.70 -17.58 19.33
CA ARG A 174 2.52 -18.41 20.52
C ARG A 174 1.06 -18.81 20.79
N ILE A 175 0.10 -17.93 20.49
CA ILE A 175 -1.33 -18.20 20.74
C ILE A 175 -2.06 -18.81 19.55
N ALA A 176 -1.40 -18.91 18.39
CA ALA A 176 -1.96 -19.53 17.18
C ALA A 176 -1.67 -21.03 17.09
N ASP A 177 -0.70 -21.51 17.87
CA ASP A 177 -0.35 -22.91 18.07
C ASP A 177 -1.21 -23.54 19.18
#